data_AF-A0A7C4HDW1-F1
#
_entry.id   AF-A0A7C4HDW1-F1
#
_cell.length_a   1.000
_cell.length_b   1.000
_cell.length_c   1.000
_cell.angle_alpha   90.00
_cell.angle_beta   90.00
_cell.angle_gamma   90.00
#
_symmetry.space_group_name_H-M   'P 1'
#
loop_
_entity.id
_entity.type
_entity.pdbx_description
1 polymer ?
#
loop_
_entity_poly.entity_id
_entity_poly.type
_entity_poly.pdbx_seq_one_letter_code
_entity_poly.pdbx_strand_id
1 'polypeptide(L)'
;MLSVPCLSERPISSLTYEELEKICVLAEEAARRYIFSRVKREYVSDLYVSVDLESLDTLNVNVEVEIELSPLCSKMNVQEIADGSVKAAFEAIEKCLRRIMCKRSAESEGM
;
A
#
# COMPACT_ATOMS: atom_id res chain seq x y z
N MET A 1 -27.39 -4.36 21.19
CA MET A 1 -26.75 -4.18 19.87
C MET A 1 -25.57 -3.24 20.08
N LEU A 2 -24.34 -3.73 19.97
CA LEU A 2 -23.15 -2.89 20.07
C LEU A 2 -22.96 -2.21 18.71
N SER A 3 -23.34 -0.93 18.62
CA SER A 3 -23.00 -0.10 17.47
C SER A 3 -21.51 0.20 17.54
N VAL A 4 -20.74 -0.43 16.65
CA VAL A 4 -19.39 0.02 16.32
C VAL A 4 -19.57 1.37 15.63
N PRO A 5 -19.10 2.50 16.17
CA PRO A 5 -19.20 3.75 15.45
C PRO A 5 -18.36 3.61 14.18
N CYS A 6 -19.06 3.51 13.06
CA CYS A 6 -18.49 3.59 11.72
C CYS A 6 -17.60 4.82 11.66
N LEU A 7 -16.37 4.59 11.19
CA LEU A 7 -15.41 5.57 10.70
C LEU A 7 -16.09 6.91 10.39
N SER A 8 -16.03 7.85 11.33
CA SER A 8 -16.44 9.22 11.05
C SER A 8 -15.64 9.70 9.88
N GLU A 9 -16.34 10.26 8.90
CA GLU A 9 -15.86 10.89 7.67
C GLU A 9 -14.97 12.09 8.03
N ARG A 10 -13.79 11.82 8.62
CA ARG A 10 -12.75 12.83 8.74
C ARG A 10 -12.10 12.93 7.37
N PRO A 11 -11.99 14.12 6.78
CA PRO A 11 -11.25 14.30 5.55
C PRO A 11 -9.84 13.73 5.74
N ILE A 12 -9.48 12.74 4.92
CA ILE A 12 -8.15 12.10 4.91
C ILE A 12 -7.08 13.15 4.52
N SER A 13 -7.51 14.33 4.07
CA SER A 13 -6.77 15.56 3.71
C SER A 13 -5.86 16.17 4.79
N SER A 14 -5.62 15.48 5.92
CA SER A 14 -4.78 15.99 7.02
C SER A 14 -3.57 15.10 7.33
N LEU A 15 -3.17 14.25 6.39
CA LEU A 15 -1.91 13.50 6.49
C LEU A 15 -0.74 14.47 6.30
N THR A 16 0.27 14.35 7.16
CA THR A 16 1.52 15.09 6.99
C THR A 16 2.34 14.44 5.88
N TYR A 17 3.29 15.19 5.31
CA TYR A 17 4.24 14.65 4.34
C TYR A 17 4.95 13.39 4.87
N GLU A 18 5.36 13.38 6.15
CA GLU A 18 6.01 12.23 6.79
C GLU A 18 5.08 11.00 6.85
N GLU A 19 3.79 11.19 7.11
CA GLU A 19 2.83 10.08 7.09
C GLU A 19 2.57 9.58 5.66
N LEU A 20 2.50 10.48 4.67
CA LEU A 20 2.37 10.10 3.26
C LEU A 20 3.59 9.30 2.78
N GLU A 21 4.80 9.81 3.03
CA GLU A 21 6.05 9.13 2.69
C GLU A 21 6.10 7.74 3.31
N LYS A 22 5.74 7.63 4.59
CA LYS A 22 5.70 6.35 5.29
C LYS A 22 4.69 5.38 4.70
N ILE A 23 3.53 5.86 4.29
CA ILE A 23 2.53 5.03 3.59
C ILE A 23 3.11 4.52 2.27
N CYS A 24 3.73 5.40 1.46
CA CYS A 24 4.37 5.02 0.20
C CYS A 24 5.42 3.92 0.41
N VAL A 25 6.35 4.11 1.35
CA VAL A 25 7.42 3.13 1.64
C VAL A 25 6.83 1.78 2.03
N LEU A 26 5.86 1.76 2.96
CA LEU A 26 5.26 0.51 3.44
C LEU A 26 4.44 -0.19 2.36
N ALA A 27 3.80 0.56 1.47
CA ALA A 27 3.04 0.03 0.34
C ALA A 27 3.97 -0.58 -0.71
N GLU A 28 5.04 0.12 -1.10
CA GLU A 28 6.06 -0.37 -2.02
C GLU A 28 6.71 -1.64 -1.48
N GLU A 29 7.14 -1.63 -0.20
CA GLU A 29 7.72 -2.80 0.45
C GLU A 29 6.75 -4.00 0.48
N ALA A 30 5.45 -3.75 0.73
CA ALA A 30 4.44 -4.80 0.74
C ALA A 30 4.27 -5.44 -0.64
N ALA A 31 4.20 -4.62 -1.71
CA ALA A 31 4.15 -5.12 -3.09
C ALA A 31 5.40 -5.95 -3.42
N ARG A 32 6.61 -5.41 -3.18
CA ARG A 32 7.87 -6.11 -3.47
C ARG A 32 7.99 -7.41 -2.70
N ARG A 33 7.57 -7.42 -1.42
CA ARG A 33 7.57 -8.63 -0.59
C ARG A 33 6.61 -9.69 -1.12
N TYR A 34 5.44 -9.28 -1.60
CA TYR A 34 4.50 -10.20 -2.25
C TYR A 34 5.12 -10.81 -3.51
N ILE A 35 5.71 -9.98 -4.38
CA ILE A 35 6.37 -10.43 -5.62
C ILE A 35 7.44 -11.47 -5.30
N PHE A 36 8.38 -11.16 -4.40
CA PHE A 36 9.46 -12.10 -4.05
C PHE A 36 9.02 -13.32 -3.24
N SER A 37 7.79 -13.33 -2.71
CA SER A 37 7.18 -14.54 -2.16
C SER A 37 6.67 -15.49 -3.24
N ARG A 38 6.47 -15.03 -4.48
CA ARG A 38 5.96 -15.81 -5.61
C ARG A 38 7.04 -16.14 -6.64
N VAL A 39 7.98 -15.23 -6.86
CA VAL A 39 9.08 -15.38 -7.81
C VAL A 39 10.44 -15.23 -7.11
N LYS A 40 11.41 -16.08 -7.47
CA LYS A 40 12.78 -15.92 -6.99
C LYS A 40 13.42 -14.70 -7.68
N ARG A 41 14.25 -13.97 -6.94
CA ARG A 41 14.99 -12.80 -7.46
C ARG A 41 15.78 -13.09 -8.74
N GLU A 42 16.34 -14.30 -8.85
CA GLU A 42 17.14 -14.74 -10.00
C GLU A 42 16.35 -14.80 -11.32
N TYR A 43 15.02 -14.86 -11.24
CA TYR A 43 14.14 -14.93 -12.40
C TYR A 43 13.54 -13.58 -12.80
N VAL A 44 13.77 -12.54 -12.00
CA VAL A 44 13.29 -11.18 -12.29
C VAL A 44 14.37 -10.46 -13.07
N SER A 45 14.10 -10.14 -14.33
CA SER A 45 15.00 -9.36 -15.19
C SER A 45 14.92 -7.88 -14.83
N ASP A 46 13.70 -7.37 -14.68
CA ASP A 46 13.41 -5.99 -14.30
C ASP A 46 12.17 -5.93 -13.40
N LEU A 47 12.15 -4.97 -12.48
CA LEU A 47 11.07 -4.76 -11.54
C LEU A 47 10.94 -3.29 -11.24
N TYR A 48 9.77 -2.74 -11.55
CA TYR A 48 9.37 -1.40 -11.20
C TYR A 48 8.12 -1.44 -10.33
N VAL A 49 8.16 -0.70 -9.23
CA VAL A 49 7.04 -0.51 -8.31
C VAL A 49 7.02 0.96 -7.93
N SER A 50 5.93 1.66 -8.24
CA SER A 50 5.70 3.03 -7.79
C SER A 50 4.41 3.12 -6.98
N VAL A 51 4.44 3.94 -5.94
CA VAL A 51 3.27 4.29 -5.14
C VAL A 51 3.22 5.80 -5.02
N ASP A 52 2.20 6.38 -5.64
CA ASP A 52 1.96 7.81 -5.65
C ASP A 52 0.70 8.12 -4.85
N LEU A 53 0.82 9.07 -3.92
CA LEU A 53 -0.26 9.52 -3.07
C LEU A 53 -0.48 11.01 -3.29
N GLU A 54 -1.71 11.38 -3.58
CA GLU A 54 -2.12 12.78 -3.70
C GLU A 54 -3.25 13.06 -2.70
N SER A 55 -3.03 13.99 -1.77
CA SER A 55 -4.02 14.38 -0.78
C SER A 55 -4.48 15.82 -1.04
N LEU A 56 -5.44 15.99 -1.95
CA LEU A 56 -6.15 17.25 -2.14
C LEU A 56 -7.42 17.24 -1.26
N ASP A 57 -8.60 17.04 -1.84
CA ASP A 57 -9.85 16.91 -1.10
C ASP A 57 -10.05 15.47 -0.56
N THR A 58 -9.58 14.48 -1.31
CA THR A 58 -9.54 13.07 -0.94
C THR A 58 -8.13 12.53 -1.12
N LEU A 59 -7.85 11.37 -0.51
CA LEU A 59 -6.59 10.66 -0.76
C LEU A 59 -6.74 9.83 -2.03
N ASN A 60 -6.06 10.27 -3.09
CA ASN A 60 -5.90 9.50 -4.31
C ASN A 60 -4.64 8.64 -4.21
N VAL A 61 -4.74 7.38 -4.61
CA VAL A 61 -3.67 6.39 -4.51
C VAL A 61 -3.47 5.74 -5.87
N ASN A 62 -2.27 5.87 -6.42
CA ASN A 62 -1.86 5.18 -7.63
C ASN A 62 -0.76 4.18 -7.29
N VAL A 63 -0.94 2.92 -7.69
CA VAL A 63 0.06 1.86 -7.51
C VAL A 63 0.35 1.27 -8.89
N GLU A 64 1.58 1.41 -9.33
CA GLU A 64 2.06 0.89 -10.61
C GLU A 64 3.07 -0.23 -10.35
N VAL A 65 2.86 -1.37 -11.01
CA VAL A 65 3.73 -2.54 -10.89
C VAL A 65 4.01 -3.08 -12.28
N GLU A 66 5.29 -3.09 -12.64
CA GLU A 66 5.79 -3.70 -13.86
C GLU A 66 6.83 -4.76 -13.49
N ILE A 67 6.69 -5.95 -14.06
CA ILE A 67 7.54 -7.09 -13.76
C ILE A 67 7.97 -7.70 -15.09
N GLU A 68 9.27 -7.70 -15.34
CA GLU A 68 9.86 -8.45 -16.45
C GLU A 68 10.54 -9.70 -15.90
N LEU A 69 10.12 -10.87 -16.39
CA LEU A 69 10.75 -12.13 -16.02
C LEU A 69 11.72 -12.60 -17.09
N SER A 70 12.71 -13.37 -16.64
CA SER A 70 13.62 -14.07 -17.54
C SER A 70 12.83 -15.01 -18.46
N PRO A 71 13.17 -15.09 -19.76
CA PRO A 71 12.48 -15.98 -20.71
C PRO A 71 12.54 -17.46 -20.31
N LEU A 72 13.48 -17.82 -19.43
CA LEU A 72 13.60 -19.16 -18.83
C LEU A 72 12.42 -19.51 -17.89
N CYS A 73 11.59 -18.55 -17.50
CA CYS A 73 10.45 -18.70 -16.60
C CYS A 73 9.09 -18.57 -17.29
N SER A 74 8.89 -19.29 -18.40
CA SER A 74 7.69 -19.16 -19.25
C SER A 74 6.39 -19.72 -18.64
N LYS A 75 6.44 -20.35 -17.45
CA LYS A 75 5.26 -20.98 -16.81
C LYS A 75 4.57 -20.11 -15.77
N MET A 76 5.11 -18.93 -15.46
CA MET A 76 4.63 -18.10 -14.37
C MET A 76 3.70 -17.01 -14.90
N ASN A 77 2.54 -16.85 -14.26
CA ASN A 77 1.57 -15.84 -14.66
C ASN A 77 1.96 -14.48 -14.05
N VAL A 78 2.64 -13.66 -14.85
CA VAL A 78 3.14 -12.34 -14.41
C VAL A 78 1.99 -11.42 -13.99
N GLN A 79 0.88 -11.46 -14.72
CA GLN A 79 -0.30 -10.64 -14.42
C GLN A 79 -0.86 -10.96 -13.03
N GLU A 80 -0.99 -12.24 -12.67
CA GLU A 80 -1.47 -12.64 -11.35
C GLU A 80 -0.53 -12.19 -10.21
N ILE A 81 0.79 -12.14 -10.48
CA ILE A 81 1.77 -11.65 -9.51
C ILE A 81 1.64 -10.14 -9.36
N ALA A 82 1.51 -9.40 -10.47
CA ALA A 82 1.33 -7.95 -10.47
C ALA A 82 0.05 -7.56 -9.74
N ASP A 83 -1.11 -8.12 -10.10
CA ASP A 83 -2.39 -7.86 -9.43
C ASP A 83 -2.34 -8.17 -7.92
N GLY A 84 -1.74 -9.31 -7.55
CA GLY A 84 -1.58 -9.68 -6.15
C GLY A 84 -0.68 -8.71 -5.37
N SER A 85 0.34 -8.15 -6.02
CA SER A 85 1.23 -7.17 -5.40
C SER A 85 0.57 -5.79 -5.23
N VAL A 86 -0.23 -5.36 -6.21
CA VAL A 86 -1.05 -4.14 -6.11
C VAL A 86 -2.02 -4.28 -4.94
N LYS A 87 -2.69 -5.43 -4.82
CA LYS A 87 -3.57 -5.71 -3.69
C LYS A 87 -2.83 -5.65 -2.35
N ALA A 88 -1.65 -6.25 -2.26
CA ALA A 88 -0.84 -6.23 -1.04
C ALA A 88 -0.42 -4.80 -0.64
N ALA A 89 -0.12 -3.93 -1.61
CA ALA A 89 0.12 -2.51 -1.37
C ALA A 89 -1.13 -1.82 -0.80
N PHE A 90 -2.29 -1.98 -1.42
CA PHE A 90 -3.54 -1.40 -0.91
C PHE A 90 -3.88 -1.86 0.52
N GLU A 91 -3.71 -3.15 0.82
CA GLU A 91 -3.92 -3.68 2.19
C GLU A 91 -2.97 -3.03 3.21
N ALA A 92 -1.71 -2.79 2.82
CA ALA A 92 -0.73 -2.09 3.66
C ALA A 92 -1.11 -0.62 3.89
N ILE A 93 -1.59 0.07 2.84
CA ILE A 93 -2.07 1.45 2.90
C ILE A 93 -3.25 1.55 3.87
N GLU A 94 -4.28 0.71 3.68
CA GLU A 94 -5.44 0.67 4.57
C GLU A 94 -5.04 0.45 6.03
N LYS A 95 -4.12 -0.48 6.28
CA LYS A 95 -3.63 -0.78 7.63
C LYS A 95 -2.89 0.41 8.23
N CYS A 96 -2.09 1.12 7.45
CA CYS A 96 -1.40 2.33 7.90
C CYS A 96 -2.40 3.43 8.24
N LEU A 97 -3.34 3.73 7.34
CA LEU A 97 -4.38 4.73 7.57
C LEU A 97 -5.19 4.44 8.84
N ARG A 98 -5.61 3.18 9.06
CA ARG A 98 -6.30 2.79 10.29
C ARG A 98 -5.45 3.05 11.54
N ARG A 99 -4.14 2.80 11.50
CA ARG A 99 -3.24 3.08 12.63
C ARG A 99 -3.08 4.57 12.89
N ILE A 100 -2.95 5.37 11.84
CA ILE A 100 -2.80 6.83 11.94
C ILE A 100 -4.06 7.44 12.55
N MET A 101 -5.23 7.06 12.03
CA MET A 101 -6.52 7.53 12.54
C MET A 101 -6.76 7.11 14.01
N CYS A 102 -6.33 5.90 14.39
CA CYS A 102 -6.48 5.42 15.78
C CYS A 102 -5.58 6.19 16.77
N LYS A 103 -4.32 6.48 16.40
CA LYS A 103 -3.40 7.25 17.25
C LYS A 103 -3.91 8.66 17.53
N ARG A 104 -4.44 9.34 16.52
CA ARG A 104 -4.94 10.72 16.65
C ARG A 104 -6.16 10.84 17.57
N SER A 105 -6.88 9.75 17.81
CA SER A 105 -8.01 9.74 18.75
C SER A 105 -7.59 9.56 20.21
N ALA A 106 -6.35 9.15 20.49
CA ALA A 106 -5.84 8.94 21.85
C ALA A 106 -5.22 10.20 22.48
N GLU A 107 -4.95 11.24 21.68
CA GLU A 107 -4.26 12.47 22.14
C GLU A 107 -5.22 13.61 22.49
N SER A 108 -6.55 13.36 22.50
CA SER A 108 -7.56 14.36 22.89
C SER A 108 -8.04 14.25 24.35
N GLU A 109 -7.55 13.30 25.15
CA GLU A 109 -7.91 13.14 26.57
C GLU A 109 -6.78 13.57 27.54
N GLY A 110 -5.98 14.55 27.13
CA GLY A 110 -4.90 15.11 27.93
C GLY A 110 -4.85 16.62 27.86
N MET A 111 -5.89 17.30 28.36
CA MET A 111 -5.79 18.71 28.76
C MET A 111 -6.69 19.01 29.94
#